data_AF-A0A164HHM1-F1
#
_entry.id   AF-A0A164HHM1-F1
#
_cell.length_a   1.000
_cell.length_b   1.000
_cell.length_c   1.000
_cell.angle_alpha   90.00
_cell.angle_beta   90.00
_cell.angle_gamma   90.00
#
_symmetry.space_group_name_H-M   'P 1'
#
loop_
_entity.id
_entity.type
_entity.pdbx_description
1 polymer ?
#
loop_
_entity_poly.entity_id
_entity_poly.type
_entity_poly.pdbx_seq_one_letter_code
_entity_poly.pdbx_strand_id
1 'polypeptide(L)'
;MLDTRNQVARITFTSEAYTSSFLSQHSGIVRTELEGKEVSVVIRDSNIQEKFVQIAGIPQNLDLGVVQTRLKEFGNVFEAWWERYRVAEDEVLYPVLATWMIVRMTMTENIPSCITIGSYR
;
A
#
# COMPACT_ATOMS: atom_id res chain seq x y z
N MET A 1 5.02 9.23 -31.10
CA MET A 1 4.37 8.56 -29.96
C MET A 1 5.18 8.90 -28.72
N LEU A 2 4.63 9.63 -27.75
CA LEU A 2 5.30 9.78 -26.45
C LEU A 2 5.28 8.41 -25.77
N ASP A 3 6.44 7.96 -25.31
CA ASP A 3 6.60 6.74 -24.53
C ASP A 3 5.74 6.86 -23.26
N THR A 4 4.68 6.06 -23.15
CA THR A 4 3.71 6.06 -22.04
C THR A 4 4.26 5.40 -20.77
N ARG A 5 5.57 5.29 -20.65
CA ARG A 5 6.23 4.74 -19.47
C ARG A 5 6.28 5.81 -18.38
N ASN A 6 6.01 5.39 -17.15
CA ASN A 6 6.18 6.24 -15.97
C ASN A 6 7.61 6.77 -15.94
N GLN A 7 7.77 8.10 -16.00
CA GLN A 7 9.07 8.74 -15.86
C GLN A 7 9.41 8.90 -14.38
N VAL A 8 10.65 8.63 -14.02
CA VAL A 8 11.12 8.67 -12.64
C VAL A 8 12.33 9.59 -12.55
N ALA A 9 12.24 10.62 -11.72
CA ALA A 9 13.36 11.45 -11.31
C ALA A 9 13.76 11.08 -9.88
N ARG A 10 15.07 10.98 -9.62
CA ARG A 10 15.62 10.81 -8.28
C ARG A 10 16.30 12.10 -7.84
N ILE A 11 15.93 12.57 -6.66
CA ILE A 11 16.53 13.75 -6.02
C ILE A 11 17.28 13.25 -4.79
N THR A 12 18.55 13.59 -4.69
CA THR A 12 19.40 13.25 -3.54
C THR A 12 19.64 14.50 -2.70
N PHE A 13 19.21 14.48 -1.45
CA PHE A 13 19.51 15.53 -0.48
C PHE A 13 20.80 15.21 0.28
N THR A 14 21.49 16.26 0.73
CA THR A 14 22.77 16.14 1.47
C THR A 14 22.59 15.84 2.95
N SER A 15 21.36 15.94 3.49
CA SER A 15 21.06 15.63 4.89
C SER A 15 19.68 15.02 5.05
N GLU A 16 19.51 14.18 6.07
CA GLU A 16 18.24 13.59 6.44
C GLU A 16 17.19 14.65 6.83
N ALA A 17 17.59 15.70 7.54
CA ALA A 17 16.68 16.78 7.94
C ALA A 17 16.03 17.48 6.73
N TYR A 18 16.79 17.73 5.66
CA TYR A 18 16.24 18.30 4.43
C TYR A 18 15.30 17.31 3.72
N THR A 19 15.67 16.03 3.67
CA THR A 19 14.80 14.97 3.13
C THR A 19 13.46 14.94 3.87
N SER A 20 13.48 14.89 5.20
CA SER A 20 12.26 14.86 6.03
C SER A 20 11.42 16.12 5.86
N SER A 21 12.05 17.30 5.85
CA SER A 21 11.33 18.57 5.65
C SER A 21 10.65 18.62 4.27
N PHE A 22 11.37 18.23 3.21
CA PHE A 22 10.82 18.21 1.85
C PHE A 22 9.65 17.23 1.74
N LEU A 23 9.82 16.00 2.22
CA LEU A 23 8.77 14.98 2.18
C LEU A 23 7.54 15.38 3.01
N SER A 24 7.72 16.04 4.15
CA SER A 24 6.59 16.49 4.97
C SER A 24 5.69 17.51 4.24
N GLN A 25 6.26 18.29 3.32
CA GLN A 25 5.55 19.33 2.58
C GLN A 25 5.02 18.86 1.23
N HIS A 26 5.71 17.90 0.60
CA HIS A 26 5.48 17.55 -0.80
C HIS A 26 5.14 16.09 -1.05
N SER A 27 5.22 15.20 -0.05
CA SER A 27 4.89 13.79 -0.25
C SER A 27 3.42 13.60 -0.65
N GLY A 28 3.18 12.57 -1.46
CA GLY A 28 1.85 12.22 -1.96
C GLY A 28 1.72 12.33 -3.48
N ILE A 29 0.47 12.45 -3.92
CA ILE A 29 0.11 12.57 -5.34
C ILE A 29 -0.32 14.01 -5.60
N VAL A 30 0.42 14.71 -6.46
CA VAL A 30 0.10 16.07 -6.90
C VAL A 30 -0.30 16.02 -8.36
N ARG A 31 -1.48 16.55 -8.68
CA ARG A 31 -1.90 16.74 -10.08
C ARG A 31 -1.38 18.11 -10.55
N THR A 32 -0.74 18.12 -11.71
CA THR A 32 -0.20 19.34 -12.31
C THR A 32 -0.39 19.29 -13.82
N GLU A 33 -0.26 20.43 -14.48
CA GLU A 33 -0.25 20.52 -15.93
C GLU A 33 1.20 20.58 -16.43
N LEU A 34 1.53 19.77 -17.42
CA LEU A 34 2.81 19.79 -18.14
C LEU A 34 2.51 19.81 -19.64
N GLU A 35 2.95 20.86 -20.35
CA GLU A 35 2.73 21.02 -21.80
C GLU A 35 1.25 20.88 -22.22
N GLY A 36 0.32 21.41 -21.45
CA GLY A 36 -1.12 21.32 -21.76
C GLY A 36 -1.78 20.00 -21.39
N LYS A 37 -1.07 19.09 -20.70
CA LYS A 37 -1.59 17.79 -20.26
C LYS A 37 -1.59 17.69 -18.74
N GLU A 38 -2.68 17.20 -18.18
CA GLU A 38 -2.73 16.84 -16.77
C GLU A 38 -1.85 15.60 -16.51
N VAL A 39 -0.94 15.72 -15.56
CA VAL A 39 -0.03 14.66 -15.12
C VAL A 39 -0.12 14.54 -13.61
N SER A 40 -0.14 13.31 -13.11
CA SER A 40 -0.02 13.03 -11.68
C SER A 40 1.44 12.76 -11.33
N VAL A 41 2.01 13.59 -10.47
CA VAL A 41 3.36 13.43 -9.94
C VAL A 41 3.28 12.77 -8.57
N VAL A 42 4.02 11.68 -8.38
CA VAL A 42 4.10 10.98 -7.10
C VAL A 42 5.44 11.29 -6.45
N ILE A 43 5.40 11.98 -5.31
CA ILE A 43 6.59 12.30 -4.51
C ILE A 43 6.59 11.41 -3.28
N ARG A 44 7.65 10.63 -3.11
CA ARG A 44 7.82 9.71 -1.98
C ARG A 44 9.28 9.51 -1.66
N ASP A 45 9.55 9.06 -0.44
CA ASP A 45 10.90 8.65 -0.05
C ASP A 45 11.28 7.37 -0.78
N SER A 46 12.35 7.40 -1.57
CA SER A 46 12.84 6.22 -2.27
C SER A 46 13.60 5.24 -1.36
N ASN A 47 13.97 5.65 -0.15
CA ASN A 47 14.62 4.79 0.83
C ASN A 47 13.62 3.93 1.61
N ILE A 48 12.35 4.34 1.62
CA ILE A 48 11.27 3.57 2.21
C ILE A 48 10.88 2.45 1.24
N GLN A 49 11.18 1.20 1.63
CA GLN A 49 10.69 0.03 0.90
C GLN A 49 9.20 -0.19 1.22
N GLU A 50 8.35 0.40 0.38
CA GLU A 50 6.92 0.05 0.34
C GLU A 50 6.74 -1.35 -0.24
N LYS A 51 5.87 -2.12 0.40
CA LYS A 51 5.46 -3.46 -0.04
C LYS A 51 3.94 -3.55 -0.03
N PHE A 52 3.42 -4.36 -0.95
CA PHE A 52 2.02 -4.76 -0.96
C PHE A 52 1.91 -6.13 -0.30
N VAL A 53 1.21 -6.17 0.83
CA VAL A 53 0.95 -7.40 1.58
C VAL A 53 -0.46 -7.84 1.25
N GLN A 54 -0.57 -9.07 0.78
CA GLN A 54 -1.84 -9.71 0.49
C GLN A 54 -2.18 -10.66 1.63
N ILE A 55 -3.36 -10.49 2.21
CA ILE A 55 -3.81 -11.29 3.34
C ILE A 55 -5.10 -12.00 2.96
N ALA A 56 -5.03 -13.33 2.95
CA ALA A 56 -6.16 -14.22 2.69
C ALA A 56 -6.73 -14.77 4.01
N GLY A 57 -7.93 -15.34 3.94
CA GLY A 57 -8.55 -16.00 5.10
C GLY A 57 -9.10 -15.04 6.15
N ILE A 58 -9.24 -13.75 5.81
CA ILE A 58 -9.86 -12.77 6.69
C ILE A 58 -11.39 -12.81 6.51
N PRO A 59 -12.19 -12.93 7.60
CA PRO A 59 -13.64 -12.82 7.51
C PRO A 59 -14.06 -11.49 6.89
N GLN A 60 -15.03 -11.47 5.97
CA GLN A 60 -15.43 -10.22 5.27
C GLN A 60 -16.06 -9.17 6.21
N ASN A 61 -16.55 -9.59 7.37
CA ASN A 61 -17.11 -8.74 8.40
C ASN A 61 -16.05 -8.18 9.37
N LEU A 62 -14.76 -8.42 9.11
CA LEU A 62 -13.70 -7.83 9.90
C LEU A 62 -13.62 -6.33 9.70
N ASP A 63 -13.48 -5.60 10.81
CA ASP A 63 -13.10 -4.21 10.76
C ASP A 63 -11.66 -4.08 10.24
N LEU A 64 -11.50 -3.35 9.13
CA LEU A 64 -10.21 -3.01 8.53
C LEU A 64 -9.27 -2.33 9.53
N GLY A 65 -9.81 -1.51 10.43
CA GLY A 65 -9.04 -0.82 11.47
C GLY A 65 -8.35 -1.78 12.43
N VAL A 66 -8.95 -2.95 12.70
CA VAL A 66 -8.33 -3.98 13.55
C VAL A 66 -7.12 -4.60 12.83
N VAL A 67 -7.26 -4.92 11.54
CA VAL A 67 -6.15 -5.51 10.79
C VAL A 67 -5.04 -4.50 10.57
N GLN A 68 -5.37 -3.26 10.24
CA GLN A 68 -4.38 -2.17 10.13
C GLN A 68 -3.63 -1.97 11.44
N THR A 69 -4.33 -1.99 12.58
CA THR A 69 -3.70 -1.85 13.90
C THR A 69 -2.72 -3.00 14.16
N ARG A 70 -3.09 -4.23 13.81
CA ARG A 70 -2.19 -5.38 13.98
C ARG A 70 -0.99 -5.33 13.05
N LEU A 71 -1.18 -4.88 11.81
CA LEU A 71 -0.09 -4.77 10.84
C LEU A 71 0.90 -3.65 11.15
N LYS A 72 0.51 -2.63 11.91
CA LYS A 72 1.42 -1.58 12.39
C LYS A 72 2.60 -2.12 13.19
N GLU A 73 2.49 -3.33 13.75
CA GLU A 73 3.60 -4.00 14.44
C GLU A 73 4.74 -4.38 13.49
N PHE A 74 4.45 -4.60 12.21
CA PHE A 74 5.44 -5.03 11.20
C PHE A 74 5.92 -3.87 10.30
N GLY A 75 5.34 -2.69 10.47
CA GLY A 75 5.75 -1.46 9.78
C GLY A 75 4.61 -0.46 9.62
N ASN A 76 4.91 0.72 9.07
CA ASN A 76 3.90 1.76 8.85
C ASN A 76 2.93 1.40 7.73
N VAL A 77 1.62 1.38 8.04
CA VAL A 77 0.53 1.09 7.09
C VAL A 77 0.04 2.38 6.45
N PHE A 78 0.02 2.42 5.12
CA PHE A 78 -0.44 3.59 4.35
C PHE A 78 -1.91 3.47 3.94
N GLU A 79 -2.30 2.32 3.41
CA GLU A 79 -3.63 2.06 2.89
C GLU A 79 -3.95 0.56 2.97
N ALA A 80 -5.23 0.23 3.17
CA ALA A 80 -5.73 -1.13 3.12
C ALA A 80 -7.11 -1.15 2.45
N TRP A 81 -7.34 -2.11 1.56
CA TRP A 81 -8.63 -2.28 0.90
C TRP A 81 -8.91 -3.75 0.61
N TRP A 82 -10.18 -4.05 0.41
CA TRP A 82 -10.63 -5.37 -0.02
C TRP A 82 -10.54 -5.51 -1.52
N GLU A 83 -9.96 -6.62 -1.97
CA GLU A 83 -9.94 -7.04 -3.36
C GLU A 83 -10.64 -8.40 -3.50
N ARG A 84 -11.50 -8.51 -4.51
CA ARG A 84 -12.21 -9.76 -4.80
C ARG A 84 -11.32 -10.63 -5.68
N TYR A 85 -11.19 -11.89 -5.31
CA TYR A 85 -10.58 -12.90 -6.17
C TYR A 85 -11.47 -13.08 -7.40
N ARG A 86 -10.90 -12.95 -8.61
CA ARG A 86 -11.58 -13.32 -9.85
C ARG A 86 -11.57 -14.84 -9.96
N VAL A 87 -12.49 -15.52 -9.29
CA VAL A 87 -12.70 -16.95 -9.51
C VAL A 87 -13.32 -17.08 -10.91
N ALA A 88 -12.72 -17.88 -11.80
CA ALA A 88 -13.41 -18.35 -12.99
C ALA A 88 -14.67 -19.09 -12.53
N GLU A 89 -15.83 -18.80 -13.12
CA GLU A 89 -17.19 -19.00 -12.60
C GLU A 89 -17.56 -20.40 -12.02
N ASP A 90 -16.67 -21.40 -12.08
CA ASP A 90 -16.95 -22.81 -11.79
C ASP A 90 -16.43 -23.37 -10.45
N GLU A 91 -15.68 -22.62 -9.63
CA GLU A 91 -15.25 -23.11 -8.31
C GLU A 91 -15.97 -22.42 -7.16
N VAL A 92 -16.76 -23.19 -6.40
CA VAL A 92 -17.43 -22.77 -5.17
C VAL A 92 -16.38 -22.57 -4.06
N LEU A 93 -15.66 -21.45 -4.12
CA LEU A 93 -14.82 -20.98 -3.03
C LEU A 93 -15.69 -20.34 -1.95
N TYR A 94 -15.48 -20.75 -0.71
CA TYR A 94 -16.09 -20.07 0.44
C TYR A 94 -15.78 -18.57 0.37
N PRO A 95 -16.73 -17.66 0.65
CA PRO A 95 -16.54 -16.21 0.51
C PRO A 95 -15.28 -15.65 1.19
N VAL A 96 -14.87 -16.24 2.32
CA VAL A 96 -13.64 -15.90 3.08
C VAL A 96 -12.36 -16.20 2.30
N LEU A 97 -12.38 -17.18 1.40
CA LEU A 97 -11.28 -17.53 0.51
C LEU A 97 -11.33 -16.74 -0.82
N ALA A 98 -12.49 -16.19 -1.16
CA ALA A 98 -12.72 -15.43 -2.38
C ALA A 98 -12.44 -13.92 -2.26
N THR A 99 -12.02 -13.44 -1.08
CA THR A 99 -11.64 -12.05 -0.83
C THR A 99 -10.30 -11.97 -0.13
N TRP A 100 -9.41 -11.13 -0.65
CA TRP A 100 -8.14 -10.82 -0.03
C TRP A 100 -8.12 -9.37 0.39
N MET A 101 -7.42 -9.07 1.46
CA MET A 101 -7.11 -7.68 1.80
C MET A 101 -5.73 -7.36 1.26
N ILE A 102 -5.63 -6.27 0.50
CA ILE A 102 -4.35 -5.71 0.07
C ILE A 102 -4.00 -4.56 1.01
N VAL A 103 -2.78 -4.59 1.52
CA VAL A 103 -2.25 -3.56 2.42
C VAL A 103 -0.96 -3.03 1.83
N ARG A 104 -0.91 -1.72 1.60
CA ARG A 104 0.33 -1.03 1.28
C ARG A 104 0.96 -0.55 2.57
N MET A 105 2.17 -1.03 2.84
CA MET A 105 2.89 -0.69 4.06
C MET A 105 4.40 -0.72 3.86
N THR A 106 5.13 -0.10 4.77
CA THR A 106 6.56 -0.37 4.96
C THR A 106 6.74 -1.68 5.72
N MET A 107 7.88 -2.34 5.60
CA MET A 107 8.23 -3.50 6.42
C MET A 107 9.49 -3.22 7.23
N THR A 108 9.34 -3.11 8.55
CA THR A 108 10.46 -3.08 9.50
C THR A 108 10.83 -4.47 9.98
N GLU A 109 9.86 -5.39 9.98
CA GLU A 109 10.02 -6.78 10.38
C GLU A 109 9.34 -7.73 9.39
N ASN A 110 9.71 -9.02 9.45
CA ASN A 110 9.06 -10.04 8.65
C ASN A 110 7.66 -10.34 9.20
N ILE A 111 6.68 -10.36 8.29
CA ILE A 111 5.32 -10.78 8.60
C ILE A 111 5.29 -12.32 8.64
N PRO A 112 4.86 -12.95 9.74
CA PRO A 112 4.74 -14.41 9.80
C PRO A 112 3.65 -14.90 8.83
N SER A 113 3.76 -16.15 8.39
CA SER A 113 2.80 -16.76 7.46
C SER A 113 1.37 -16.84 7.99
N CYS A 114 1.20 -16.71 9.31
CA CYS A 114 -0.09 -16.62 9.97
C CYS A 114 -0.01 -15.58 11.10
N ILE A 115 -1.00 -14.69 11.18
CA ILE A 115 -1.12 -13.69 12.24
C ILE A 115 -2.46 -13.88 12.93
N THR A 116 -2.44 -13.96 14.26
CA THR A 116 -3.66 -13.89 15.06
C THR A 116 -4.17 -12.44 15.07
N ILE A 117 -5.28 -12.19 14.40
CA ILE A 117 -5.98 -10.89 14.42
C ILE A 117 -7.00 -10.93 15.57
N GLY A 118 -6.52 -10.99 16.82
CA GLY A 118 -7.36 -10.93 18.02
C GLY A 118 -8.42 -12.04 18.17
N SER A 119 -9.18 -11.97 19.28
CA SER A 119 -10.35 -12.83 19.53
C SER A 119 -11.60 -12.04 19.17
N TYR A 120 -12.34 -12.47 18.15
CA TYR A 120 -13.66 -11.91 17.87
C TYR A 120 -14.66 -12.42 18.92
N ARG A 121 -15.20 -11.52 19.72
CA ARG A 121 -16.43 -11.72 20.49
C ARG A 121 -17.57 -11.01 19.80
#